data_AF-A0A9Q0ERB4-F1
#
_entry.id   AF-A0A9Q0ERB4-F1
#
_cell.length_a   1.000
_cell.length_b   1.000
_cell.length_c   1.000
_cell.angle_alpha   90.00
_cell.angle_beta   90.00
_cell.angle_gamma   90.00
#
_symmetry.space_group_name_H-M   'P 1'
#
loop_
_entity.id
_entity.type
_entity.pdbx_description
1 polymer ?
#
loop_
_entity_poly.entity_id
_entity_poly.type
_entity_poly.pdbx_seq_one_letter_code
_entity_poly.pdbx_strand_id
1 'polypeptide(L)'
;MADEKYQFEQNFSFTPLLTKTPSFLQDKAALELLMKWSMLGRISVQYYSFDQSFYPYNSHHFALMFFKDPQVLSNLRKMQAGAWVPLDSPVVCVDVEVVPCSRVSMDLLDPIYACRGILRPSGHVVLQEEESEHYDVIGREERGEFLFRLFKHVCLGGELCQYEDTIAPYAQVTKHIYKDLLSVQRDPQSGGISVVSTVLKVCVHDETGPHYPGRGDEEQTFAYLIIDPFKRHVCLLYHCYGVGSFTL
;
A
#
# COMPACT_ATOMS: atom_id res chain seq x y z
N MET A 1 16.28 -3.93 -43.78
CA MET A 1 16.31 -4.97 -42.74
C MET A 1 15.23 -4.61 -41.76
N ALA A 2 14.00 -4.99 -42.13
CA ALA A 2 12.82 -4.94 -41.29
C ALA A 2 12.66 -6.32 -40.64
N ASP A 3 11.86 -6.37 -39.58
CA ASP A 3 11.43 -7.54 -38.81
C ASP A 3 12.46 -8.13 -37.84
N GLU A 4 12.41 -7.62 -36.60
CA GLU A 4 12.30 -8.44 -35.37
C GLU A 4 12.33 -7.54 -34.13
N LYS A 5 11.15 -7.14 -33.62
CA LYS A 5 10.85 -6.97 -32.19
C LYS A 5 9.37 -6.62 -32.00
N TYR A 6 8.50 -7.55 -32.39
CA TYR A 6 7.21 -7.66 -31.73
C TYR A 6 7.47 -8.18 -30.31
N GLN A 7 7.71 -7.26 -29.36
CA GLN A 7 7.36 -7.59 -27.98
C GLN A 7 5.84 -7.70 -27.98
N PHE A 8 5.32 -8.91 -27.83
CA PHE A 8 3.92 -9.11 -27.48
C PHE A 8 3.65 -8.27 -26.23
N GLU A 9 3.06 -7.08 -26.38
CA GLU A 9 2.46 -6.37 -25.26
C GLU A 9 1.34 -7.28 -24.76
N GLN A 10 1.62 -8.00 -23.68
CA GLN A 10 0.63 -8.87 -23.06
C GLN A 10 -0.52 -8.00 -22.58
N ASN A 11 -1.70 -8.27 -23.13
CA ASN A 11 -2.92 -7.67 -22.61
C ASN A 11 -3.35 -8.45 -21.38
N PHE A 12 -3.37 -7.78 -20.24
CA PHE A 12 -3.90 -8.32 -19.00
C PHE A 12 -5.41 -8.07 -18.93
N SER A 13 -6.15 -9.07 -18.49
CA SER A 13 -7.55 -8.93 -18.08
C SER A 13 -7.66 -9.16 -16.58
N PHE A 14 -8.47 -8.36 -15.89
CA PHE A 14 -8.59 -8.42 -14.44
C PHE A 14 -10.00 -8.82 -14.01
N THR A 15 -10.11 -9.77 -13.08
CA THR A 15 -11.40 -10.21 -12.53
C THR A 15 -11.45 -9.96 -11.02
N PRO A 16 -12.44 -9.19 -10.52
CA PRO A 16 -12.56 -8.86 -9.10
C PRO A 16 -12.84 -10.11 -8.26
N LEU A 17 -12.15 -10.23 -7.13
CA LEU A 17 -12.29 -11.30 -6.16
C LEU A 17 -13.15 -10.82 -4.98
N LEU A 18 -14.46 -10.67 -5.21
CA LEU A 18 -15.41 -10.04 -4.26
C LEU A 18 -15.57 -10.79 -2.93
N THR A 19 -15.23 -12.08 -2.89
CA THR A 19 -15.31 -12.90 -1.67
C THR A 19 -14.08 -12.75 -0.77
N LYS A 20 -12.96 -12.21 -1.31
CA LYS A 20 -11.73 -12.05 -0.57
C LYS A 20 -11.78 -10.75 0.21
N THR A 21 -11.75 -10.88 1.52
CA THR A 21 -11.75 -9.76 2.47
C THR A 21 -10.45 -9.80 3.26
N PRO A 22 -9.80 -8.66 3.50
CA PRO A 22 -8.57 -8.63 4.28
C PRO A 22 -8.89 -8.91 5.76
N SER A 23 -8.10 -9.78 6.39
CA SER A 23 -8.33 -10.18 7.79
C SER A 23 -8.15 -9.02 8.77
N PHE A 24 -7.31 -8.03 8.46
CA PHE A 24 -7.12 -6.86 9.31
C PHE A 24 -8.34 -5.92 9.33
N LEU A 25 -9.21 -5.97 8.32
CA LEU A 25 -10.50 -5.25 8.33
C LEU A 25 -11.65 -6.08 8.92
N GLN A 26 -11.35 -7.27 9.46
CA GLN A 26 -12.31 -8.10 10.20
C GLN A 26 -11.97 -8.20 11.68
N ASP A 27 -10.74 -7.85 12.04
CA ASP A 27 -10.28 -7.88 13.42
C ASP A 27 -10.75 -6.63 14.17
N LYS A 28 -11.52 -6.87 15.23
CA LYS A 28 -12.15 -5.80 16.02
C LYS A 28 -11.12 -4.86 16.65
N ALA A 29 -9.98 -5.37 17.12
CA ALA A 29 -8.94 -4.56 17.74
C ALA A 29 -8.22 -3.69 16.71
N ALA A 30 -7.91 -4.24 15.53
CA ALA A 30 -7.36 -3.48 14.42
C ALA A 30 -8.33 -2.40 13.93
N LEU A 31 -9.63 -2.73 13.80
CA LEU A 31 -10.65 -1.75 13.41
C LEU A 31 -10.83 -0.63 14.44
N GLU A 32 -10.79 -0.94 15.73
CA GLU A 32 -10.82 0.08 16.80
C GLU A 32 -9.64 1.04 16.71
N LEU A 33 -8.44 0.53 16.42
CA LEU A 33 -7.25 1.37 16.22
C LEU A 33 -7.35 2.18 14.91
N LEU A 34 -7.78 1.58 13.80
CA LEU A 34 -7.98 2.30 12.54
C LEU A 34 -9.06 3.40 12.68
N MET A 35 -10.10 3.17 13.48
CA MET A 35 -11.10 4.17 13.82
C MET A 35 -10.46 5.31 14.63
N LYS A 36 -9.69 4.97 15.67
CA LYS A 36 -8.97 5.93 16.52
C LYS A 36 -7.99 6.78 15.71
N TRP A 37 -7.32 6.20 14.72
CA TRP A 37 -6.40 6.90 13.84
C TRP A 37 -7.06 7.58 12.63
N SER A 38 -8.40 7.64 12.57
CA SER A 38 -9.16 8.26 11.47
C SER A 38 -8.90 7.63 10.08
N MET A 39 -8.46 6.37 10.05
CA MET A 39 -8.22 5.62 8.82
C MET A 39 -9.39 4.72 8.43
N LEU A 40 -10.23 4.33 9.39
CA LEU A 40 -11.39 3.46 9.12
C LEU A 40 -12.32 4.09 8.08
N GLY A 41 -12.72 3.33 7.07
CA GLY A 41 -13.56 3.84 5.97
C GLY A 41 -12.83 4.77 4.98
N ARG A 42 -11.52 4.99 5.16
CA ARG A 42 -10.62 5.71 4.25
C ARG A 42 -9.53 4.80 3.68
N ILE A 43 -9.12 3.79 4.46
CA ILE A 43 -8.26 2.70 4.00
C ILE A 43 -9.13 1.60 3.37
N SER A 44 -8.70 1.13 2.21
CA SER A 44 -9.44 0.15 1.42
C SER A 44 -8.50 -0.84 0.76
N VAL A 45 -9.00 -2.06 0.59
CA VAL A 45 -8.30 -3.13 -0.12
C VAL A 45 -9.24 -3.77 -1.12
N GLN A 46 -8.77 -3.92 -2.36
CA GLN A 46 -9.49 -4.62 -3.41
C GLN A 46 -8.60 -5.71 -4.01
N TYR A 47 -9.18 -6.87 -4.27
CA TYR A 47 -8.45 -8.02 -4.81
C TYR A 47 -8.93 -8.35 -6.22
N TYR A 48 -7.99 -8.66 -7.10
CA TYR A 48 -8.26 -9.07 -8.47
C TYR A 48 -7.38 -10.27 -8.81
N SER A 49 -7.88 -11.14 -9.67
CA SER A 49 -7.08 -12.12 -10.39
C SER A 49 -6.74 -11.60 -11.78
N PHE A 50 -5.64 -12.08 -12.35
CA PHE A 50 -5.22 -11.76 -13.72
C PHE A 50 -4.85 -13.01 -14.51
N ASP A 51 -4.95 -12.94 -15.83
CA ASP A 51 -4.91 -14.10 -16.73
C ASP A 51 -3.51 -14.41 -17.28
N GLN A 52 -2.64 -13.41 -17.41
CA GLN A 52 -1.29 -13.54 -17.96
C GLN A 52 -0.19 -13.69 -16.89
N SER A 53 1.02 -14.04 -17.29
CA SER A 53 2.16 -14.10 -16.35
C SER A 53 2.72 -12.70 -16.10
N PHE A 54 2.96 -12.35 -14.84
CA PHE A 54 3.57 -11.08 -14.47
C PHE A 54 5.09 -11.20 -14.37
N TYR A 55 5.81 -10.22 -14.90
CA TYR A 55 7.26 -10.09 -14.76
C TYR A 55 7.62 -8.69 -14.25
N PRO A 56 8.56 -8.53 -13.29
CA PRO A 56 8.86 -7.24 -12.67
C PRO A 56 9.27 -6.12 -13.63
N TYR A 57 9.95 -6.44 -14.74
CA TYR A 57 10.31 -5.44 -15.75
C TYR A 57 9.10 -4.82 -16.45
N ASN A 58 7.93 -5.48 -16.40
CA ASN A 58 6.69 -5.03 -17.03
C ASN A 58 5.76 -4.28 -16.06
N SER A 59 6.29 -3.81 -14.92
CA SER A 59 5.50 -3.18 -13.85
C SER A 59 4.69 -1.97 -14.32
N HIS A 60 5.28 -1.10 -15.14
CA HIS A 60 4.59 0.09 -15.63
C HIS A 60 3.41 -0.26 -16.54
N HIS A 61 3.63 -1.14 -17.52
CA HIS A 61 2.57 -1.63 -18.42
C HIS A 61 1.47 -2.37 -17.66
N PHE A 62 1.84 -3.23 -16.70
CA PHE A 62 0.87 -3.94 -15.87
C PHE A 62 -0.03 -2.96 -15.10
N ALA A 63 0.54 -1.94 -14.45
CA ALA A 63 -0.23 -0.93 -13.74
C ALA A 63 -1.13 -0.13 -14.69
N LEU A 64 -0.62 0.26 -15.87
CA LEU A 64 -1.42 0.96 -16.88
C LEU A 64 -2.61 0.12 -17.35
N MET A 65 -2.40 -1.17 -17.65
CA MET A 65 -3.46 -2.09 -18.05
C MET A 65 -4.46 -2.32 -16.91
N PHE A 66 -4.00 -2.43 -15.67
CA PHE A 66 -4.87 -2.55 -14.49
C PHE A 66 -5.82 -1.36 -14.37
N PHE A 67 -5.32 -0.13 -14.45
CA PHE A 67 -6.16 1.08 -14.34
C PHE A 67 -6.96 1.41 -15.60
N LYS A 68 -6.74 0.72 -16.73
CA LYS A 68 -7.56 0.82 -17.95
C LYS A 68 -8.59 -0.29 -18.08
N ASP A 69 -8.53 -1.32 -17.24
CA ASP A 69 -9.45 -2.45 -17.29
C ASP A 69 -10.87 -2.02 -16.86
N PRO A 70 -11.92 -2.32 -17.66
CA PRO A 70 -13.29 -1.93 -17.33
C PRO A 70 -13.84 -2.53 -16.03
N GLN A 71 -13.44 -3.76 -15.67
CA GLN A 71 -13.84 -4.39 -14.41
C GLN A 71 -13.15 -3.72 -13.22
N VAL A 72 -11.92 -3.27 -13.39
CA VAL A 72 -11.23 -2.47 -12.36
C VAL A 72 -11.91 -1.10 -12.21
N LEU A 73 -12.03 -0.33 -13.30
CA LEU A 73 -12.58 1.02 -13.30
C LEU A 73 -14.01 1.10 -12.72
N SER A 74 -14.87 0.12 -13.04
CA SER A 74 -16.24 0.06 -12.51
C SER A 74 -16.31 -0.18 -10.98
N ASN A 75 -15.25 -0.71 -10.37
CA ASN A 75 -15.16 -0.97 -8.94
C ASN A 75 -14.26 0.03 -8.20
N LEU A 76 -13.45 0.81 -8.91
CA LEU A 76 -12.61 1.85 -8.32
C LEU A 76 -13.46 3.01 -7.80
N ARG A 77 -13.11 3.46 -6.60
CA ARG A 77 -13.68 4.64 -5.98
C ARG A 77 -12.56 5.50 -5.45
N LYS A 78 -12.73 6.81 -5.58
CA LYS A 78 -11.90 7.81 -4.94
C LYS A 78 -12.74 8.65 -4.00
N MET A 79 -12.09 9.31 -3.06
CA MET A 79 -12.77 10.23 -2.15
C MET A 79 -12.71 11.64 -2.74
N GLN A 80 -13.88 12.26 -2.93
CA GLN A 80 -14.00 13.65 -3.39
C GLN A 80 -15.03 14.37 -2.53
N ALA A 81 -14.63 15.48 -1.90
CA ALA A 81 -15.49 16.27 -1.02
C ALA A 81 -16.24 15.43 0.05
N GLY A 82 -15.57 14.41 0.60
CA GLY A 82 -16.13 13.53 1.64
C GLY A 82 -17.06 12.42 1.14
N ALA A 83 -17.27 12.29 -0.18
CA ALA A 83 -18.06 11.23 -0.79
C ALA A 83 -17.19 10.28 -1.64
N TRP A 84 -17.54 9.00 -1.61
CA TRP A 84 -16.96 8.00 -2.51
C TRP A 84 -17.58 8.13 -3.90
N VAL A 85 -16.77 8.53 -4.87
CA VAL A 85 -17.18 8.70 -6.27
C VAL A 85 -16.44 7.73 -7.19
N PRO A 86 -17.05 7.28 -8.30
CA PRO A 86 -16.35 6.50 -9.32
C PRO A 86 -15.18 7.27 -9.94
N LEU A 87 -14.27 6.53 -10.58
CA LEU A 87 -13.30 7.11 -11.50
C LEU A 87 -14.01 7.40 -12.84
N ASP A 88 -14.34 8.66 -13.07
CA ASP A 88 -15.14 9.12 -14.21
C ASP A 88 -14.30 9.69 -15.37
N SER A 89 -13.00 9.91 -15.13
CA SER A 89 -12.08 10.50 -16.10
C SER A 89 -11.19 9.42 -16.74
N PRO A 90 -10.85 9.58 -18.04
CA PRO A 90 -9.98 8.62 -18.72
C PRO A 90 -8.58 8.64 -18.10
N VAL A 91 -8.03 7.43 -17.88
CA VAL A 91 -6.66 7.26 -17.39
C VAL A 91 -5.67 7.54 -18.53
N VAL A 92 -4.88 8.59 -18.35
CA VAL A 92 -3.85 9.02 -19.32
C VAL A 92 -2.57 8.24 -19.08
N CYS A 93 -2.05 8.27 -17.85
CA CYS A 93 -0.85 7.55 -17.45
C CYS A 93 -0.92 7.12 -15.98
N VAL A 94 0.01 6.23 -15.60
CA VAL A 94 0.17 5.75 -14.23
C VAL A 94 1.64 5.89 -13.85
N ASP A 95 1.93 6.74 -12.87
CA ASP A 95 3.25 6.80 -12.27
C ASP A 95 3.45 5.55 -11.40
N VAL A 96 4.61 4.91 -11.55
CA VAL A 96 4.94 3.65 -10.90
C VAL A 96 6.30 3.74 -10.25
N GLU A 97 6.33 3.54 -8.93
CA GLU A 97 7.56 3.37 -8.17
C GLU A 97 7.63 1.91 -7.66
N VAL A 98 8.70 1.19 -8.02
CA VAL A 98 8.95 -0.15 -7.48
C VAL A 98 9.43 0.00 -6.04
N VAL A 99 8.69 -0.57 -5.10
CA VAL A 99 8.99 -0.47 -3.67
C VAL A 99 9.68 -1.75 -3.22
N PRO A 100 10.90 -1.66 -2.64
CA PRO A 100 11.57 -2.81 -2.04
C PRO A 100 10.66 -3.50 -1.02
N CYS A 101 10.55 -4.81 -1.10
CA CYS A 101 9.73 -5.61 -0.21
C CYS A 101 10.43 -6.94 0.06
N SER A 102 11.51 -6.89 0.84
CA SER A 102 12.39 -8.02 1.08
C SER A 102 12.24 -8.64 2.46
N ARG A 103 11.66 -7.89 3.42
CA ARG A 103 11.64 -8.26 4.83
C ARG A 103 10.55 -9.29 5.14
N VAL A 104 10.96 -10.50 5.57
CA VAL A 104 10.04 -11.56 6.02
C VAL A 104 9.70 -11.48 7.51
N SER A 105 10.25 -10.48 8.19
CA SER A 105 10.30 -10.33 9.63
C SER A 105 10.04 -8.86 10.00
N MET A 106 9.64 -8.61 11.24
CA MET A 106 9.35 -7.26 11.76
C MET A 106 10.57 -6.58 12.39
N ASP A 107 11.73 -7.25 12.37
CA ASP A 107 13.00 -6.82 12.96
C ASP A 107 13.50 -5.45 12.46
N LEU A 108 13.07 -5.03 11.27
CA LEU A 108 13.31 -3.68 10.76
C LEU A 108 12.82 -2.60 11.75
N LEU A 109 11.76 -2.86 12.52
CA LEU A 109 11.22 -1.92 13.50
C LEU A 109 11.86 -2.03 14.88
N ASP A 110 12.72 -3.02 15.14
CA ASP A 110 13.35 -3.24 16.45
C ASP A 110 14.16 -2.03 16.96
N PRO A 111 14.93 -1.31 16.11
CA PRO A 111 15.66 -0.11 16.54
C PRO A 111 14.76 0.97 17.17
N ILE A 112 13.47 1.00 16.80
CA ILE A 112 12.49 1.95 17.32
C ILE A 112 12.24 1.71 18.81
N TYR A 113 12.25 0.46 19.26
CA TYR A 113 12.05 0.12 20.67
C TYR A 113 13.29 0.38 21.54
N ALA A 114 14.47 0.43 20.92
CA ALA A 114 15.73 0.68 21.63
C ALA A 114 15.98 2.18 21.89
N CYS A 115 15.35 3.06 21.11
CA CYS A 115 15.57 4.50 21.20
C CYS A 115 14.46 5.20 21.98
N ARG A 116 14.83 5.92 23.05
CA ARG A 116 13.90 6.83 23.75
C ARG A 116 13.70 8.10 22.91
N GLY A 117 12.52 8.71 23.01
CA GLY A 117 12.24 9.99 22.35
C GLY A 117 11.62 9.88 20.95
N ILE A 118 11.53 8.67 20.38
CA ILE A 118 10.89 8.47 19.07
C ILE A 118 9.41 8.87 19.08
N LEU A 119 8.71 8.54 20.16
CA LEU A 119 7.35 8.99 20.38
C LEU A 119 7.38 10.10 21.42
N ARG A 120 7.11 11.33 20.99
CA ARG A 120 7.01 12.49 21.89
C ARG A 120 5.70 12.39 22.71
N PRO A 121 5.63 13.01 23.90
CA PRO A 121 4.38 13.08 24.68
C PRO A 121 3.21 13.75 23.94
N SER A 122 3.50 14.51 22.87
CA SER A 122 2.51 15.07 21.96
C SER A 122 1.89 14.06 20.99
N GLY A 123 2.31 12.79 21.04
CA GLY A 123 1.93 11.76 20.07
C GLY A 123 2.73 11.81 18.76
N HIS A 124 3.63 12.78 18.62
CA HIS A 124 4.38 12.95 17.40
C HIS A 124 5.49 11.90 17.27
N VAL A 125 5.50 11.17 16.15
CA VAL A 125 6.51 10.16 15.82
C VAL A 125 7.61 10.80 14.97
N VAL A 126 8.74 11.12 15.61
CA VAL A 126 9.83 11.92 14.99
C VAL A 126 10.64 11.16 13.93
N LEU A 127 10.36 9.89 13.70
CA LEU A 127 10.98 9.10 12.62
C LEU A 127 10.68 9.66 11.23
N GLN A 128 9.72 10.58 11.13
CA GLN A 128 9.27 11.17 9.88
C GLN A 128 9.87 12.55 9.61
N GLU A 129 10.51 13.17 10.61
CA GLU A 129 11.15 14.48 10.51
C GLU A 129 12.61 14.28 10.07
N GLU A 130 13.00 14.75 8.87
CA GLU A 130 14.39 14.61 8.37
C GLU A 130 15.42 15.33 9.24
N GLU A 131 14.98 16.36 9.97
CA GLU A 131 15.81 17.16 10.86
C GLU A 131 15.94 16.55 12.27
N SER A 132 15.22 15.46 12.55
CA SER A 132 15.25 14.79 13.85
C SER A 132 16.54 14.00 14.03
N GLU A 133 17.12 14.07 15.23
CA GLU A 133 18.25 13.21 15.64
C GLU A 133 17.93 11.71 15.57
N HIS A 134 16.64 11.37 15.53
CA HIS A 134 16.15 9.99 15.44
C HIS A 134 15.83 9.54 14.01
N TYR A 135 15.99 10.39 12.99
CA TYR A 135 15.64 10.04 11.60
C TYR A 135 16.39 8.79 11.10
N ASP A 136 17.68 8.71 11.43
CA ASP A 136 18.59 7.63 11.03
C ASP A 136 18.54 6.39 11.94
N VAL A 137 17.64 6.35 12.92
CA VAL A 137 17.40 5.11 13.71
C VAL A 137 16.99 3.96 12.81
N ILE A 138 16.27 4.27 11.73
CA ILE A 138 16.02 3.37 10.62
C ILE A 138 16.90 3.83 9.46
N GLY A 139 17.77 2.95 8.98
CA GLY A 139 18.70 3.27 7.90
C GLY A 139 18.00 3.66 6.60
N ARG A 140 18.69 4.44 5.76
CA ARG A 140 18.13 5.00 4.53
C ARG A 140 17.52 3.95 3.59
N GLU A 141 18.14 2.78 3.48
CA GLU A 141 17.64 1.67 2.67
C GLU A 141 16.40 1.04 3.30
N GLU A 142 16.42 0.79 4.62
CA GLU A 142 15.27 0.28 5.38
C GLU A 142 14.06 1.20 5.29
N ARG A 143 14.26 2.52 5.25
CA ARG A 143 13.17 3.49 5.07
C ARG A 143 12.46 3.34 3.72
N GLY A 144 13.17 2.80 2.72
CA GLY A 144 12.62 2.48 1.41
C GLY A 144 11.74 1.23 1.39
N GLU A 145 11.92 0.31 2.35
CA GLU A 145 11.16 -0.96 2.41
C GLU A 145 9.67 -0.73 2.63
N PHE A 146 8.84 -1.53 1.95
CA PHE A 146 7.39 -1.47 2.05
C PHE A 146 6.90 -1.61 3.49
N LEU A 147 7.59 -2.42 4.30
CA LEU A 147 7.28 -2.59 5.72
C LEU A 147 7.36 -1.25 6.48
N PHE A 148 8.44 -0.49 6.27
CA PHE A 148 8.60 0.81 6.92
C PHE A 148 7.63 1.84 6.37
N ARG A 149 7.40 1.87 5.06
CA ARG A 149 6.43 2.80 4.45
C ARG A 149 5.02 2.56 4.97
N LEU A 150 4.63 1.29 5.14
CA LEU A 150 3.34 0.94 5.71
C LEU A 150 3.25 1.35 7.18
N PHE A 151 4.30 1.13 7.96
CA PHE A 151 4.41 1.61 9.34
C PHE A 151 4.26 3.14 9.42
N LYS A 152 4.96 3.87 8.54
CA LYS A 152 4.88 5.33 8.44
C LYS A 152 3.44 5.79 8.21
N HIS A 153 2.75 5.18 7.24
CA HIS A 153 1.35 5.47 6.94
C HIS A 153 0.40 5.22 8.11
N VAL A 154 0.62 4.12 8.84
CA VAL A 154 -0.15 3.77 10.03
C VAL A 154 0.09 4.76 11.18
N CYS A 155 1.33 5.23 11.37
CA CYS A 155 1.65 6.27 12.34
C CYS A 155 1.05 7.64 11.97
N LEU A 156 1.01 7.98 10.68
CA LEU A 156 0.43 9.24 10.20
C LEU A 156 -1.09 9.28 10.40
N GLY A 157 -1.79 8.17 10.13
CA GLY A 157 -3.24 8.09 10.27
C GLY A 157 -4.00 8.96 9.24
N GLY A 158 -5.21 9.37 9.62
CA GLY A 158 -6.05 10.34 8.92
C GLY A 158 -6.10 11.69 9.63
N GLU A 159 -7.07 12.53 9.27
CA GLU A 159 -7.14 13.93 9.71
C GLU A 159 -7.37 14.10 11.22
N LEU A 160 -8.14 13.19 11.83
CA LEU A 160 -8.45 13.21 13.27
C LEU A 160 -7.73 12.08 14.02
N CYS A 161 -6.49 11.81 13.65
CA CYS A 161 -5.66 10.77 14.27
C CYS A 161 -5.49 11.02 15.79
N GLN A 162 -6.00 10.10 16.61
CA GLN A 162 -5.74 10.10 18.05
C GLN A 162 -4.57 9.15 18.32
N TYR A 163 -3.46 9.72 18.76
CA TYR A 163 -2.20 8.98 18.88
C TYR A 163 -2.21 7.94 20.02
N GLU A 164 -1.18 7.10 20.00
CA GLU A 164 -0.86 6.16 21.08
C GLU A 164 0.28 6.70 21.95
N ASP A 165 0.35 6.21 23.19
CA ASP A 165 1.46 6.48 24.10
C ASP A 165 2.67 5.53 23.88
N THR A 166 2.51 4.52 23.01
CA THR A 166 3.58 3.58 22.66
C THR A 166 3.56 3.25 21.17
N ILE A 167 4.69 2.81 20.63
CA ILE A 167 4.81 2.38 19.22
C ILE A 167 4.15 1.03 18.95
N ALA A 168 3.94 0.22 19.99
CA ALA A 168 3.48 -1.15 19.87
C ALA A 168 2.16 -1.33 19.08
N PRO A 169 1.11 -0.51 19.28
CA PRO A 169 -0.13 -0.66 18.50
C PRO A 169 0.08 -0.41 17.01
N TYR A 170 0.85 0.63 16.63
CA TYR A 170 1.17 0.91 15.22
C TYR A 170 1.93 -0.26 14.58
N ALA A 171 2.93 -0.80 15.27
CA ALA A 171 3.70 -1.94 14.78
C ALA A 171 2.85 -3.21 14.65
N GLN A 172 1.89 -3.43 15.57
CA GLN A 172 0.98 -4.57 15.50
C GLN A 172 0.01 -4.49 14.32
N VAL A 173 -0.63 -3.32 14.10
CA VAL A 173 -1.51 -3.13 12.93
C VAL A 173 -0.71 -3.22 11.63
N THR A 174 0.48 -2.62 11.59
CA THR A 174 1.40 -2.75 10.44
C THR A 174 1.71 -4.21 10.15
N LYS A 175 2.10 -4.99 11.18
CA LYS A 175 2.38 -6.43 11.05
C LYS A 175 1.17 -7.19 10.51
N HIS A 176 -0.03 -6.86 10.99
CA HIS A 176 -1.27 -7.51 10.55
C HIS A 176 -1.51 -7.23 9.07
N ILE A 177 -1.50 -5.96 8.66
CA ILE A 177 -1.67 -5.57 7.25
C ILE A 177 -0.58 -6.23 6.39
N TYR A 178 0.70 -6.13 6.78
CA TYR A 178 1.83 -6.67 6.02
C TYR A 178 1.69 -8.17 5.75
N LYS A 179 1.32 -8.95 6.79
CA LYS A 179 1.12 -10.41 6.68
C LYS A 179 -0.11 -10.79 5.87
N ASP A 180 -1.14 -9.95 5.86
CA ASP A 180 -2.39 -10.21 5.15
C ASP A 180 -2.24 -9.97 3.64
N LEU A 181 -1.43 -8.98 3.26
CA LEU A 181 -1.26 -8.56 1.88
C LEU A 181 -0.16 -9.32 1.13
N LEU A 182 0.93 -9.68 1.81
CA LEU A 182 2.09 -10.29 1.16
C LEU A 182 2.06 -11.80 1.18
N SER A 183 2.67 -12.37 0.14
CA SER A 183 2.91 -13.81 0.07
C SER A 183 4.39 -14.09 0.21
N VAL A 184 4.69 -15.14 0.96
CA VAL A 184 6.04 -15.67 1.15
C VAL A 184 6.12 -17.09 0.63
N GLN A 185 7.30 -17.48 0.17
CA GLN A 185 7.61 -18.84 -0.23
C GLN A 185 8.80 -19.34 0.56
N ARG A 186 8.76 -20.63 0.88
CA ARG A 186 9.91 -21.34 1.42
C ARG A 186 10.66 -22.00 0.27
N ASP A 187 11.93 -21.67 0.14
CA ASP A 187 12.81 -22.32 -0.80
C ASP A 187 13.00 -23.80 -0.41
N PRO A 188 12.71 -24.77 -1.30
CA PRO A 188 12.80 -26.18 -0.97
C PRO A 188 14.22 -26.69 -0.67
N GLN A 189 15.26 -26.00 -1.17
CA GLN A 189 16.64 -26.47 -1.06
C GLN A 189 17.34 -25.91 0.19
N SER A 190 17.29 -24.60 0.37
CA SER A 190 17.90 -23.88 1.50
C SER A 190 17.00 -23.83 2.73
N GLY A 191 15.69 -24.03 2.57
CA GLY A 191 14.70 -23.88 3.62
C GLY A 191 14.43 -22.42 4.03
N GLY A 192 15.09 -21.45 3.38
CA GLY A 192 14.93 -20.02 3.61
C GLY A 192 13.55 -19.53 3.15
N ILE A 193 13.04 -18.50 3.81
CA ILE A 193 11.76 -17.87 3.46
C ILE A 193 12.05 -16.54 2.77
N SER A 194 11.38 -16.28 1.64
CA SER A 194 11.48 -15.02 0.91
C SER A 194 10.10 -14.49 0.53
N VAL A 195 9.96 -13.17 0.44
CA VAL A 195 8.78 -12.52 -0.13
C VAL A 195 8.73 -12.79 -1.64
N VAL A 196 7.56 -13.17 -2.16
CA VAL A 196 7.34 -13.39 -3.61
C VAL A 196 6.58 -12.24 -4.27
N SER A 197 5.90 -11.43 -3.47
CA SER A 197 5.08 -10.34 -3.97
C SER A 197 5.93 -9.18 -4.49
N THR A 198 5.55 -8.61 -5.63
CA THR A 198 6.09 -7.32 -6.12
C THR A 198 5.17 -6.19 -5.64
N VAL A 199 5.75 -5.13 -5.07
CA VAL A 199 5.00 -3.97 -4.58
C VAL A 199 5.29 -2.75 -5.43
N LEU A 200 4.24 -2.12 -5.95
CA LEU A 200 4.31 -0.91 -6.76
C LEU A 200 3.53 0.20 -6.08
N LYS A 201 4.16 1.33 -5.75
CA LYS A 201 3.42 2.56 -5.42
C LYS A 201 2.91 3.15 -6.73
N VAL A 202 1.64 3.52 -6.77
CA VAL A 202 0.99 3.99 -8.00
C VAL A 202 0.28 5.32 -7.79
N CYS A 203 0.36 6.19 -8.79
CA CYS A 203 -0.44 7.40 -8.90
C CYS A 203 -1.02 7.47 -10.31
N VAL A 204 -2.34 7.61 -10.43
CA VAL A 204 -3.02 7.64 -11.73
C VAL A 204 -3.30 9.08 -12.10
N HIS A 205 -3.00 9.43 -13.35
CA HIS A 205 -3.20 10.78 -13.87
C HIS A 205 -4.30 10.77 -14.93
N ASP A 206 -5.14 11.81 -14.87
CA ASP A 206 -6.03 12.21 -15.96
C ASP A 206 -5.40 13.37 -16.74
N GLU A 207 -6.16 13.99 -17.63
CA GLU A 207 -5.70 15.15 -18.43
C GLU A 207 -5.32 16.39 -17.59
N THR A 208 -5.78 16.45 -16.33
CA THR A 208 -5.58 17.59 -15.43
C THR A 208 -4.47 17.35 -14.38
N GLY A 209 -3.93 16.13 -14.29
CA GLY A 209 -2.88 15.76 -13.35
C GLY A 209 -3.26 14.57 -12.45
N PRO A 210 -2.72 14.47 -11.22
CA PRO A 210 -3.03 13.41 -10.29
C PRO A 210 -4.55 13.28 -10.06
N HIS A 211 -5.05 12.06 -10.12
CA HIS A 211 -6.47 11.75 -10.07
C HIS A 211 -6.82 10.64 -9.08
N TYR A 212 -5.98 9.62 -8.95
CA TYR A 212 -6.14 8.51 -7.99
C TYR A 212 -4.80 8.22 -7.28
N PRO A 213 -4.79 7.96 -5.97
CA PRO A 213 -5.95 7.78 -5.05
C PRO A 213 -6.68 9.07 -4.65
N GLY A 214 -6.06 10.23 -4.88
CA GLY A 214 -6.65 11.54 -4.68
C GLY A 214 -5.92 12.60 -5.50
N ARG A 215 -6.42 13.84 -5.45
CA ARG A 215 -5.75 14.99 -6.09
C ARG A 215 -4.80 15.74 -5.16
N GLY A 216 -4.91 15.50 -3.85
CA GLY A 216 -4.05 16.11 -2.86
C GLY A 216 -2.67 15.45 -2.82
N ASP A 217 -1.70 16.21 -2.32
CA ASP A 217 -0.30 15.79 -2.16
C ASP A 217 -0.01 15.37 -0.70
N GLU A 218 -1.05 15.05 0.07
CA GLU A 218 -0.87 14.63 1.45
C GLU A 218 -0.18 13.27 1.48
N GLU A 219 0.88 13.14 2.27
CA GLU A 219 1.66 11.90 2.35
C GLU A 219 0.81 10.69 2.79
N GLN A 220 -0.26 10.95 3.55
CA GLN A 220 -1.23 9.93 3.95
C GLN A 220 -2.05 9.39 2.77
N THR A 221 -2.16 10.11 1.66
CA THR A 221 -2.87 9.67 0.47
C THR A 221 -1.94 8.78 -0.36
N PHE A 222 -2.21 7.47 -0.41
CA PHE A 222 -1.34 6.51 -1.10
C PHE A 222 -2.12 5.35 -1.74
N ALA A 223 -1.52 4.75 -2.76
CA ALA A 223 -2.01 3.52 -3.38
C ALA A 223 -0.83 2.60 -3.72
N TYR A 224 -1.00 1.31 -3.45
CA TYR A 224 -0.04 0.25 -3.74
C TYR A 224 -0.73 -0.91 -4.48
N LEU A 225 -0.12 -1.36 -5.56
CA LEU A 225 -0.40 -2.67 -6.16
C LEU A 225 0.56 -3.70 -5.55
N ILE A 226 0.02 -4.73 -4.91
CA ILE A 226 0.76 -5.88 -4.39
C ILE A 226 0.45 -7.08 -5.28
N ILE A 227 1.42 -7.51 -6.06
CA ILE A 227 1.27 -8.50 -7.13
C ILE A 227 1.90 -9.82 -6.69
N ASP A 228 1.11 -10.89 -6.62
CA ASP A 228 1.59 -12.25 -6.46
C ASP A 228 1.59 -12.96 -7.84
N PRO A 229 2.76 -13.16 -8.46
CA PRO A 229 2.84 -13.76 -9.79
C PRO A 229 2.45 -15.24 -9.81
N PHE A 230 2.56 -15.96 -8.69
CA PHE A 230 2.29 -17.39 -8.62
C PHE A 230 0.80 -17.67 -8.43
N LYS A 231 0.15 -16.89 -7.56
CA LYS A 231 -1.32 -16.95 -7.40
C LYS A 231 -2.06 -16.23 -8.53
N ARG A 232 -1.34 -15.43 -9.32
CA ARG A 232 -1.90 -14.49 -10.31
C ARG A 232 -2.96 -13.58 -9.70
N HIS A 233 -2.65 -13.06 -8.52
CA HIS A 233 -3.49 -12.13 -7.79
C HIS A 233 -2.80 -10.78 -7.68
N VAL A 234 -3.56 -9.71 -7.84
CA VAL A 234 -3.13 -8.35 -7.48
C VAL A 234 -4.07 -7.80 -6.43
N CYS A 235 -3.48 -7.18 -5.43
CA CYS A 235 -4.18 -6.47 -4.38
C CYS A 235 -3.91 -4.97 -4.54
N LEU A 236 -4.96 -4.17 -4.61
CA LEU A 236 -4.89 -2.72 -4.53
C LEU A 236 -5.18 -2.29 -3.10
N LEU A 237 -4.14 -1.87 -2.37
CA LEU A 237 -4.25 -1.20 -1.08
C LEU A 237 -4.21 0.30 -1.32
N TYR A 238 -5.15 1.07 -0.78
CA TYR A 238 -5.12 2.52 -0.87
C TYR A 238 -5.72 3.19 0.36
N HIS A 239 -5.31 4.43 0.59
CA HIS A 239 -5.85 5.32 1.60
C HIS A 239 -5.98 6.72 1.03
N CYS A 240 -7.05 7.43 1.39
CA CYS A 240 -7.28 8.82 1.03
C CYS A 240 -7.34 9.65 2.31
N TYR A 241 -6.51 10.70 2.42
CA TYR A 241 -6.51 11.59 3.58
C TYR A 241 -7.88 12.20 3.88
N GLY A 242 -8.13 12.49 5.15
CA GLY A 242 -9.35 13.12 5.66
C GLY A 242 -9.92 12.41 6.87
N VAL A 243 -11.15 12.78 7.26
CA VAL A 243 -11.87 12.20 8.40
C VAL A 243 -12.46 10.82 8.10
N GLY A 244 -12.01 9.80 8.83
CA GLY A 244 -12.55 8.44 8.80
C GLY A 244 -13.91 8.24 9.48
N SER A 245 -14.41 7.00 9.42
CA SER A 245 -15.62 6.56 10.13
C SER A 245 -15.37 6.46 11.63
N PHE A 246 -16.36 6.87 12.42
CA PHE A 246 -16.39 6.73 13.88
C PHE A 246 -17.33 5.61 14.35
N THR A 247 -17.77 4.76 13.42
CA THR A 247 -18.66 3.62 13.69
C THR A 247 -18.09 2.36 13.05
N LEU A 248 -18.06 1.28 13.84
CA LEU A 248 -17.71 -0.09 13.45
C LEU A 248 -18.90 -0.83 12.85
#